data_AF-A0A1F1W9R8-F1
#
_entry.id   AF-A0A1F1W9R8-F1
#
_cell.length_a   1.000
_cell.length_b   1.000
_cell.length_c   1.000
_cell.angle_alpha   90.00
_cell.angle_beta   90.00
_cell.angle_gamma   90.00
#
_symmetry.space_group_name_H-M   'P 1'
#
loop_
_entity.id
_entity.type
_entity.pdbx_description
1 polymer ?
#
loop_
_entity_poly.entity_id
_entity_poly.type
_entity_poly.pdbx_seq_one_letter_code
_entity_poly.pdbx_strand_id
1 'polypeptide(L)'
;MSDQLTTRLLVAAGLTLVGVFCLAYTAWARRGHSERARAWMGSEFGERLRDERWAVLGAPMFGVMCLCFAAFMLPVVGIYLGLVTLPLAALSFVLFLGAMMYFIPLPDLFYPRWARPIRHANEQAVKDSEAWLRAYRRRQR
;
A
#
# COMPACT_ATOMS: atom_id res chain seq x y z
N MET A 1 19.59 2.05 -33.52
CA MET A 1 20.14 1.56 -32.24
C MET A 1 20.04 2.60 -31.11
N SER A 2 20.13 3.91 -31.41
CA SER A 2 19.92 5.00 -30.45
C SER A 2 18.51 5.03 -29.84
N ASP A 3 17.47 4.84 -30.66
CA ASP A 3 16.08 5.00 -30.20
C ASP A 3 15.70 3.99 -29.13
N GLN A 4 16.09 2.73 -29.30
CA GLN A 4 15.76 1.67 -28.33
C GLN A 4 16.45 1.89 -26.98
N LEU A 5 17.68 2.44 -26.97
CA LEU A 5 18.39 2.80 -25.75
C LEU A 5 17.71 3.98 -25.06
N THR A 6 17.38 5.03 -25.81
CA THR A 6 16.69 6.23 -25.30
C THR A 6 15.33 5.87 -24.72
N THR A 7 14.53 5.04 -25.40
CA THR A 7 13.22 4.58 -24.89
C THR A 7 13.38 3.81 -23.58
N ARG A 8 14.36 2.91 -23.46
CA ARG A 8 14.61 2.17 -22.21
C ARG A 8 14.98 3.08 -21.05
N LEU A 9 15.82 4.09 -21.29
CA LEU A 9 16.22 5.07 -20.28
C LEU A 9 15.04 5.95 -19.85
N LEU A 10 14.20 6.40 -20.79
CA LEU A 10 12.99 7.17 -20.48
C LEU A 10 12.00 6.36 -19.65
N VAL A 11 11.78 5.09 -19.99
CA VAL A 11 10.93 4.19 -19.22
C VAL A 11 11.50 3.96 -17.82
N ALA A 12 12.81 3.70 -17.71
CA ALA A 12 13.48 3.52 -16.42
C ALA A 12 13.38 4.78 -15.55
N ALA A 13 13.58 5.97 -16.13
CA ALA A 13 13.43 7.24 -15.42
C ALA A 13 11.98 7.45 -14.93
N GLY A 14 10.99 7.22 -15.81
CA GLY A 14 9.57 7.33 -15.44
C GLY A 14 9.18 6.38 -14.30
N LEU A 15 9.58 5.11 -14.39
CA LEU A 15 9.35 4.13 -13.34
C LEU A 15 10.06 4.49 -12.03
N THR A 16 11.28 5.05 -12.11
CA THR A 16 12.01 5.51 -10.93
C THR A 16 11.27 6.64 -10.22
N LEU A 17 10.78 7.63 -10.99
CA LEU A 17 10.02 8.75 -10.44
C LEU A 17 8.73 8.28 -9.77
N VAL A 18 7.98 7.39 -10.41
CA VAL A 18 6.76 6.79 -9.82
C VAL A 18 7.11 6.02 -8.54
N GLY A 19 8.16 5.18 -8.58
CA GLY A 19 8.59 4.40 -7.44
C GLY A 19 8.98 5.25 -6.23
N VAL A 20 9.82 6.26 -6.46
CA VAL A 20 10.26 7.22 -5.42
C VAL A 20 9.08 8.02 -4.88
N PHE A 21 8.16 8.48 -5.75
CA PHE A 21 6.98 9.21 -5.32
C PHE A 21 6.10 8.36 -4.40
N CYS A 22 5.82 7.10 -4.76
CA CYS A 22 5.05 6.18 -3.92
C CYS A 22 5.72 5.93 -2.56
N LEU A 23 7.05 5.75 -2.54
CA LEU A 23 7.79 5.55 -1.29
C LEU A 23 7.84 6.82 -0.42
N ALA A 24 8.03 7.99 -1.03
CA ALA A 24 8.01 9.27 -0.33
C ALA A 24 6.62 9.56 0.27
N TYR A 25 5.56 9.34 -0.52
CA TYR A 25 4.18 9.48 -0.07
C TYR A 25 3.87 8.54 1.10
N THR A 26 4.26 7.26 1.00
CA THR A 26 4.01 6.28 2.06
C THR A 26 4.81 6.56 3.32
N ALA A 27 6.07 7.01 3.20
CA ALA A 27 6.86 7.45 4.34
C ALA A 27 6.23 8.67 5.04
N TRP A 28 5.74 9.63 4.27
CA TRP A 28 5.02 10.79 4.80
C TRP A 28 3.70 10.40 5.47
N ALA A 29 2.90 9.57 4.81
CA ALA A 29 1.63 9.06 5.32
C ALA A 29 1.81 8.24 6.61
N ARG A 30 2.85 7.39 6.66
CA ARG A 30 3.20 6.60 7.86
C ARG A 30 3.76 7.43 9.00
N ARG A 31 4.36 8.60 8.75
CA ARG A 31 4.78 9.51 9.83
C ARG A 31 3.60 10.18 10.50
N GLY A 32 2.53 10.49 9.78
CA GLY A 32 1.28 11.00 10.37
C GLY A 32 1.44 12.31 11.13
N HIS A 33 2.37 13.20 10.76
CA HIS A 33 2.56 14.49 11.44
C HIS A 33 1.48 15.52 11.12
N SER A 34 0.70 15.35 10.05
CA SER A 34 -0.36 16.27 9.63
C SER A 34 -1.71 15.56 9.49
N GLU A 35 -2.81 16.30 9.56
CA GLU A 35 -4.17 15.76 9.33
C GLU A 35 -4.31 15.13 7.95
N ARG A 36 -3.73 15.78 6.92
CA ARG A 36 -3.68 15.22 5.56
C ARG A 36 -2.89 13.91 5.49
N ALA A 37 -1.79 13.79 6.25
CA ALA A 37 -1.01 12.56 6.31
C ALA A 37 -1.76 11.42 7.03
N ARG A 38 -2.77 11.76 7.84
CA ARG A 38 -3.65 10.79 8.51
C ARG A 38 -4.96 10.55 7.76
N ALA A 39 -5.22 11.27 6.67
CA ALA A 39 -6.50 11.23 5.96
C ALA A 39 -6.85 9.85 5.37
N TRP A 40 -5.85 8.99 5.17
CA TRP A 40 -6.04 7.59 4.77
C TRP A 40 -6.60 6.72 5.89
N MET A 41 -6.46 7.14 7.15
CA MET A 41 -7.11 6.56 8.32
C MET A 41 -8.46 7.24 8.52
N GLY A 42 -9.49 6.70 7.88
CA GLY A 42 -10.83 7.25 7.94
C GLY A 42 -11.45 7.29 9.34
N SER A 43 -12.27 8.30 9.56
CA SER A 43 -13.24 8.40 10.66
C SER A 43 -14.52 7.57 10.43
N GLU A 44 -14.75 7.08 9.20
CA GLU A 44 -15.99 6.42 8.79
C GLU A 44 -15.69 5.24 7.86
N PHE A 45 -16.41 4.13 8.10
CA PHE A 45 -16.27 2.83 7.43
C PHE A 45 -16.84 2.85 6.00
N GLY A 46 -16.23 2.08 5.09
CA GLY A 46 -16.80 1.76 3.77
C GLY A 46 -15.83 2.01 2.60
N GLU A 47 -15.59 3.28 2.26
CA GLU A 47 -14.72 3.64 1.12
C GLU A 47 -13.22 3.69 1.45
N ARG A 48 -12.87 3.97 2.71
CA ARG A 48 -11.47 4.20 3.13
C ARG A 48 -10.68 2.95 3.49
N LEU A 49 -11.30 1.76 3.51
CA LEU A 49 -10.57 0.49 3.71
C LEU A 49 -9.60 0.21 2.56
N ARG A 50 -9.96 0.64 1.34
CA ARG A 50 -9.06 0.60 0.18
C ARG A 50 -7.88 1.54 0.37
N ASP A 51 -8.13 2.75 0.82
CA ASP A 51 -7.09 3.77 1.04
C ASP A 51 -6.12 3.36 2.15
N GLU A 52 -6.63 2.72 3.20
CA GLU A 52 -5.85 2.13 4.27
C GLU A 52 -4.90 1.04 3.75
N ARG A 53 -5.43 0.10 2.97
CA ARG A 53 -4.65 -0.96 2.32
C ARG A 53 -3.58 -0.41 1.38
N TRP A 54 -3.93 0.60 0.60
CA TRP A 54 -3.00 1.30 -0.28
C TRP A 54 -1.91 2.03 0.49
N ALA A 55 -2.23 2.79 1.54
CA ALA A 55 -1.25 3.53 2.32
C ALA A 55 -0.30 2.60 3.10
N VAL A 56 -0.82 1.48 3.61
CA VAL A 56 -0.06 0.54 4.46
C VAL A 56 0.84 -0.37 3.63
N LEU A 57 0.31 -1.07 2.63
CA LEU A 57 1.08 -2.10 1.91
C LEU A 57 1.02 -1.97 0.39
N GLY A 58 -0.07 -1.46 -0.18
CA GLY A 58 -0.23 -1.32 -1.64
C GLY A 58 0.80 -0.38 -2.29
N ALA A 59 0.79 0.90 -1.92
CA ALA A 59 1.69 1.92 -2.45
C ALA A 59 3.18 1.64 -2.20
N PRO A 60 3.64 1.16 -1.02
CA PRO A 60 5.06 0.87 -0.85
C PRO A 60 5.50 -0.34 -1.70
N MET A 61 4.68 -1.40 -1.80
CA MET A 61 5.02 -2.55 -2.65
C MET A 61 4.98 -2.19 -4.13
N PHE A 62 4.00 -1.38 -4.56
CA PHE A 62 3.95 -0.84 -5.92
C PHE A 62 5.19 0.01 -6.23
N GLY A 63 5.61 0.86 -5.29
CA GLY A 63 6.82 1.66 -5.43
C GLY A 63 8.08 0.80 -5.60
N VAL A 64 8.24 -0.24 -4.79
CA VAL A 64 9.36 -1.21 -4.92
C VAL A 64 9.31 -1.94 -6.26
N MET A 65 8.14 -2.36 -6.72
CA MET A 65 7.99 -2.98 -8.05
C MET A 65 8.44 -2.04 -9.15
N CYS A 66 8.02 -0.77 -9.13
CA CYS A 66 8.45 0.24 -10.11
C CYS A 66 9.97 0.40 -10.12
N LEU A 67 10.62 0.46 -8.96
CA LEU A 67 12.08 0.52 -8.86
C LEU A 67 12.76 -0.75 -9.39
N CYS A 68 12.20 -1.92 -9.14
CA CYS A 68 12.72 -3.19 -9.65
C CYS A 68 12.65 -3.25 -11.19
N PHE A 69 11.53 -2.81 -11.78
CA PHE A 69 11.39 -2.72 -13.23
C PHE A 69 12.29 -1.63 -13.84
N ALA A 70 12.46 -0.49 -13.17
CA ALA A 70 13.39 0.55 -13.59
C ALA A 70 14.83 0.01 -13.65
N ALA A 71 15.25 -0.72 -12.61
CA ALA A 71 16.58 -1.32 -12.53
C ALA A 71 16.80 -2.39 -13.62
N PHE A 72 15.77 -3.17 -13.94
CA PHE A 72 15.83 -4.17 -15.01
C PHE A 72 15.96 -3.55 -16.41
N MET A 73 15.37 -2.37 -16.63
CA MET A 73 15.40 -1.67 -17.92
C MET A 73 16.74 -0.96 -18.21
N LEU A 74 17.65 -0.87 -17.24
CA LEU A 74 18.97 -0.27 -17.44
C LEU A 74 19.79 -1.05 -18.49
N PRO A 75 20.31 -0.38 -19.53
CA PRO A 75 21.20 -1.01 -20.48
C PRO A 75 22.49 -1.47 -19.76
N VAL A 76 23.09 -2.56 -20.23
CA VAL A 76 24.35 -3.15 -19.72
C VAL A 76 24.21 -3.94 -18.41
N VAL A 77 23.57 -3.38 -17.37
CA VAL A 77 23.51 -4.00 -16.02
C VAL A 77 22.16 -4.65 -15.69
N GLY A 78 21.12 -4.40 -16.48
CA GLY A 78 19.76 -4.87 -16.23
C GLY A 78 19.62 -6.40 -16.08
N ILE A 79 20.39 -7.19 -16.84
CA ILE A 79 20.38 -8.67 -16.75
C ILE A 79 20.92 -9.14 -15.40
N TYR A 80 22.02 -8.56 -14.93
CA TYR A 80 22.62 -8.91 -13.65
C TYR A 80 21.76 -8.44 -12.47
N LEU A 81 21.20 -7.23 -12.58
CA LEU A 81 20.22 -6.71 -11.62
C LEU A 81 18.96 -7.57 -11.59
N GLY A 82 18.55 -8.12 -12.75
CA GLY A 82 17.39 -9.00 -12.92
C GLY A 82 17.38 -10.20 -11.98
N LEU A 83 18.55 -10.77 -11.66
CA LEU A 83 18.66 -11.90 -10.73
C LEU A 83 18.12 -11.57 -9.33
N VAL A 84 18.21 -10.31 -8.92
CA VAL A 84 17.74 -9.83 -7.62
C VAL A 84 16.40 -9.10 -7.74
N THR A 85 16.24 -8.27 -8.77
CA THR A 85 15.05 -7.43 -8.94
C THR A 85 13.83 -8.25 -9.37
N LEU A 86 13.98 -9.36 -10.10
CA LEU A 86 12.83 -10.22 -10.46
C LEU A 86 12.24 -10.94 -9.23
N PRO A 87 13.02 -11.65 -8.39
CA PRO A 87 12.49 -12.21 -7.15
C PRO A 87 11.87 -11.15 -6.23
N LEU A 88 12.52 -9.98 -6.12
CA LEU A 88 12.03 -8.89 -5.28
C LEU A 88 10.72 -8.29 -5.82
N ALA A 89 10.61 -8.12 -7.14
CA ALA A 89 9.38 -7.67 -7.80
C ALA A 89 8.26 -8.70 -7.63
N ALA A 90 8.57 -9.99 -7.78
CA ALA A 90 7.60 -11.07 -7.57
C ALA A 90 7.09 -11.10 -6.12
N LEU A 91 7.98 -11.00 -5.13
CA LEU A 91 7.60 -10.93 -3.72
C LEU A 91 6.75 -9.69 -3.43
N SER A 92 7.16 -8.54 -3.96
CA SER A 92 6.40 -7.28 -3.82
C SER A 92 5.02 -7.40 -4.47
N PHE A 93 4.90 -8.08 -5.60
CA PHE A 93 3.63 -8.34 -6.27
C PHE A 93 2.73 -9.25 -5.45
N VAL A 94 3.24 -10.33 -4.85
CA VAL A 94 2.45 -11.18 -3.95
C VAL A 94 1.94 -10.39 -2.75
N LEU A 95 2.79 -9.57 -2.13
CA LEU A 95 2.40 -8.71 -1.01
C LEU A 95 1.37 -7.64 -1.43
N PHE A 96 1.51 -7.09 -2.63
CA PHE A 96 0.56 -6.16 -3.22
C PHE A 96 -0.81 -6.82 -3.45
N LEU A 97 -0.84 -8.02 -4.02
CA LEU A 97 -2.08 -8.79 -4.20
C LEU A 97 -2.73 -9.09 -2.85
N GLY A 98 -1.95 -9.55 -1.86
CA GLY A 98 -2.43 -9.76 -0.49
C GLY A 98 -3.03 -8.49 0.12
N ALA A 99 -2.39 -7.33 -0.11
CA ALA A 99 -2.92 -6.04 0.33
C ALA A 99 -4.27 -5.70 -0.32
N MET A 100 -4.49 -6.10 -1.57
CA MET A 100 -5.74 -5.84 -2.31
C MET A 100 -6.87 -6.84 -1.99
N MET A 101 -6.57 -7.98 -1.37
CA MET A 101 -7.59 -8.96 -0.99
C MET A 101 -8.38 -8.50 0.26
N TYR A 102 -9.52 -7.83 0.05
CA TYR A 102 -10.37 -7.25 1.11
C TYR A 102 -10.78 -8.24 2.22
N PHE A 103 -10.82 -9.54 1.91
CA PHE A 103 -11.22 -10.59 2.84
C PHE A 103 -10.17 -10.92 3.92
N ILE A 104 -8.89 -10.60 3.70
CA ILE A 104 -7.82 -10.91 4.65
C ILE A 104 -7.56 -9.68 5.52
N PRO A 105 -7.80 -9.69 6.83
CA PRO A 105 -7.47 -8.56 7.70
C PRO A 105 -5.95 -8.35 7.69
N LEU A 106 -5.51 -7.09 7.52
CA LEU A 106 -4.07 -6.81 7.62
C LEU A 106 -3.61 -6.93 9.07
N PRO A 107 -2.47 -7.59 9.32
CA PRO A 107 -1.93 -7.68 10.66
C PRO A 107 -1.37 -6.32 11.11
N ASP A 108 -1.49 -6.04 12.41
CA ASP A 108 -1.07 -4.78 13.04
C ASP A 108 0.42 -4.47 12.88
N LEU A 109 1.22 -5.47 12.51
CA LEU A 109 2.65 -5.33 12.25
C LEU A 109 2.93 -4.31 11.13
N PHE A 110 2.07 -4.24 10.10
CA PHE A 110 2.27 -3.33 8.96
C PHE A 110 1.85 -1.89 9.27
N TYR A 111 1.08 -1.69 10.34
CA TYR A 111 0.58 -0.37 10.72
C TYR A 111 1.60 0.40 11.56
N PRO A 112 1.74 1.73 11.32
CA PRO A 112 2.53 2.57 12.19
C PRO A 112 1.93 2.65 13.59
N ARG A 113 2.77 2.86 14.62
CA ARG A 113 2.36 2.81 16.04
C ARG A 113 1.19 3.74 16.38
N TRP A 114 1.14 4.91 15.76
CA TRP A 114 0.06 5.88 15.98
C TRP A 114 -1.29 5.44 15.38
N ALA A 115 -1.29 4.57 14.37
CA ALA A 115 -2.50 4.13 13.68
C ALA A 115 -3.21 2.97 14.38
N ARG A 116 -2.47 2.11 15.08
CA ARG A 116 -3.02 0.97 15.84
C ARG A 116 -4.16 1.34 16.80
N PRO A 117 -4.02 2.35 17.69
CA PRO A 117 -5.09 2.67 18.65
C PRO A 117 -6.37 3.17 17.98
N ILE A 118 -6.26 3.94 16.89
CA ILE A 118 -7.42 4.46 16.15
C ILE A 118 -8.16 3.30 15.47
N ARG A 119 -7.41 2.35 14.88
CA ARG A 119 -8.00 1.15 14.28
C ARG A 119 -8.76 0.32 15.32
N HIS A 120 -8.18 0.07 16.49
CA HIS A 120 -8.87 -0.68 17.54
C HIS A 120 -10.13 0.03 18.05
N ALA A 121 -10.09 1.37 18.17
CA ALA A 121 -11.28 2.16 18.52
C ALA A 121 -12.40 2.01 17.46
N ASN A 122 -12.03 2.06 16.18
CA ASN A 122 -12.96 1.87 15.07
C ASN A 122 -13.55 0.44 15.04
N GLU A 123 -12.72 -0.58 15.25
CA GLU A 123 -13.17 -1.98 15.36
C GLU A 123 -14.14 -2.18 16.54
N GLN A 124 -13.91 -1.51 17.65
CA GLN A 124 -14.78 -1.57 18.82
C GLN A 124 -16.13 -0.89 18.55
N ALA A 125 -16.13 0.30 17.95
CA ALA A 125 -17.36 1.00 17.57
C ALA A 125 -18.25 0.18 16.61
N VAL A 126 -17.63 -0.58 15.70
CA VAL A 126 -18.38 -1.50 14.82
C VAL A 126 -19.02 -2.64 15.62
N LYS A 127 -18.26 -3.29 16.51
CA LYS A 127 -18.80 -4.36 17.38
C LYS A 127 -19.98 -3.86 18.23
N ASP A 128 -19.85 -2.65 18.77
CA ASP A 128 -20.89 -2.05 19.61
C ASP A 128 -22.14 -1.72 18.80
N SER A 129 -21.99 -1.16 17.59
CA SER A 129 -23.13 -0.88 16.70
C SER A 129 -23.82 -2.15 16.21
N GLU A 130 -23.08 -3.20 15.86
CA GLU A 130 -23.65 -4.50 15.51
C GLU A 130 -24.38 -5.16 16.68
N ALA A 131 -23.83 -5.05 17.89
CA ALA A 131 -24.46 -5.56 19.11
C ALA A 131 -25.77 -4.82 19.38
N TRP A 132 -25.79 -3.50 19.20
CA TRP A 132 -26.99 -2.68 19.31
C TRP A 132 -28.05 -3.08 18.27
N LEU A 133 -27.67 -3.22 16.99
CA LEU A 133 -28.57 -3.66 15.92
C LEU A 133 -29.15 -5.06 16.15
N ARG A 134 -28.36 -5.97 16.73
CA ARG A 134 -28.82 -7.31 17.12
C ARG A 134 -29.81 -7.24 18.27
N ALA A 135 -29.55 -6.42 19.29
CA ALA A 135 -30.46 -6.22 20.41
C ALA A 135 -31.78 -5.56 19.99
N TYR A 136 -31.71 -4.55 19.11
CA TYR A 136 -32.88 -3.87 18.56
C TYR A 136 -33.78 -4.84 17.77
N ARG A 137 -33.20 -5.64 16.86
CA ARG A 137 -33.95 -6.67 16.11
C ARG A 137 -34.62 -7.71 16.99
N ARG A 138 -34.01 -8.06 18.14
CA ARG A 138 -34.62 -9.00 19.10
C ARG A 138 -35.81 -8.40 19.84
N ARG A 139 -35.85 -7.08 20.08
CA ARG A 139 -36.97 -6.41 20.74
C ARG A 139 -38.18 -6.20 19.84
N GLN A 140 -38.00 -6.29 18.52
CA GLN A 140 -39.08 -6.15 17.53
C GLN A 140 -39.73 -7.49 17.14
N ARG A 141 -39.21 -8.61 17.62
CA ARG A 141 -39.81 -9.94 17.47
C ARG A 141 -40.47 -10.35 18.77
#